data_AF-C0W4E6-F1
#
_entry.id   AF-C0W4E6-F1
#
_cell.length_a   1.000
_cell.length_b   1.000
_cell.length_c   1.000
_cell.angle_alpha   90.00
_cell.angle_beta   90.00
_cell.angle_gamma   90.00
#
_symmetry.space_group_name_H-M   'P 1'
#
loop_
_entity.id
_entity.type
_entity.pdbx_description
1 polymer ?
#
loop_
_entity_poly.entity_id
_entity_poly.type
_entity_poly.pdbx_seq_one_letter_code
_entity_poly.pdbx_strand_id
1 'polypeptide(L)'
;MGTRGPVPQRKEDLRGHRSKDELNKSVTRAPGADKVSVPKADPEWHPIAQRLWGALKKSGQARFYEPSDWALAYSLMEDLSRYKSGAKRSGQMLAAIMSGLSDLLVTEGDRRRVGIELSRPETGEPSESAGVVEMNEWRRRLQAG
;
A
#
# COMPACT_ATOMS: atom_id res chain seq x y z
N MET A 1 1.99 -24.39 2.94
CA MET A 1 2.51 -24.50 1.56
C MET A 1 1.79 -23.48 0.70
N GLY A 2 2.49 -22.44 0.24
CA GLY A 2 1.93 -21.41 -0.62
C GLY A 2 1.82 -21.91 -2.05
N THR A 3 0.60 -22.01 -2.56
CA THR A 3 0.26 -22.51 -3.91
C THR A 3 0.24 -21.42 -4.98
N ARG A 4 0.61 -20.19 -4.63
CA ARG A 4 0.75 -19.09 -5.59
C ARG A 4 2.21 -18.67 -5.64
N GLY A 5 2.76 -18.68 -6.84
CA GLY A 5 4.08 -18.11 -7.12
C GLY A 5 4.12 -16.61 -6.77
N PRO A 6 5.30 -15.99 -6.83
CA PRO A 6 5.45 -14.56 -6.57
C PRO A 6 4.46 -13.73 -7.40
N VAL A 7 3.93 -12.67 -6.81
CA VAL A 7 2.98 -11.76 -7.47
C VAL A 7 3.60 -11.29 -8.78
N PRO A 8 2.93 -11.48 -9.93
CA PRO A 8 3.45 -11.03 -11.21
C PRO A 8 3.78 -9.53 -11.19
N GLN A 9 4.90 -9.15 -11.80
CA GLN A 9 5.27 -7.75 -11.95
C GLN A 9 4.26 -7.04 -12.86
N ARG A 10 4.09 -5.73 -12.68
CA ARG A 10 3.29 -4.94 -13.62
C ARG A 10 3.96 -4.96 -14.99
N LYS A 11 3.17 -4.89 -16.04
CA LYS A 11 3.69 -4.93 -17.42
C LYS A 11 4.71 -3.84 -17.70
N GLU A 12 4.46 -2.65 -17.18
CA GLU A 12 5.35 -1.49 -17.28
C GLU A 12 6.72 -1.70 -16.60
N ASP A 13 6.81 -2.63 -15.64
CA ASP A 13 8.02 -2.89 -14.85
C ASP A 13 8.85 -4.07 -15.37
N LEU A 14 8.33 -4.80 -16.37
CA LEU A 14 8.95 -5.99 -16.96
C LEU A 14 10.22 -5.63 -17.77
N ARG A 15 11.38 -6.18 -17.38
CA ARG A 15 12.66 -6.03 -18.09
C ARG A 15 13.38 -7.38 -18.34
N GLY A 16 13.98 -7.55 -19.52
CA GLY A 16 14.77 -8.74 -19.91
C GLY A 16 14.05 -9.75 -20.82
N HIS A 17 14.71 -10.85 -21.19
CA HIS A 17 14.20 -11.80 -22.20
C HIS A 17 12.96 -12.57 -21.73
N ARG A 18 12.93 -13.07 -20.48
CA ARG A 18 11.72 -13.68 -19.87
C ARG A 18 10.53 -12.71 -19.83
N SER A 19 10.83 -11.44 -19.67
CA SER A 19 9.85 -10.37 -19.57
C SER A 19 9.20 -10.05 -20.92
N LYS A 20 9.86 -10.32 -22.06
CA LYS A 20 9.27 -10.14 -23.40
C LYS A 20 8.10 -11.09 -23.64
N ASP A 21 8.23 -12.35 -23.20
CA ASP A 21 7.15 -13.33 -23.30
C ASP A 21 5.96 -12.96 -22.39
N GLU A 22 6.23 -12.39 -21.21
CA GLU A 22 5.18 -11.84 -20.33
C GLU A 22 4.62 -10.50 -20.83
N LEU A 23 5.42 -9.68 -21.51
CA LEU A 23 4.98 -8.46 -22.19
C LEU A 23 3.94 -8.79 -23.26
N ASN A 24 4.18 -9.88 -23.98
CA ASN A 24 3.34 -10.38 -25.06
C ASN A 24 2.02 -11.01 -24.57
N LYS A 25 1.91 -11.41 -23.30
CA LYS A 25 0.62 -11.80 -22.72
C LYS A 25 -0.25 -10.56 -22.57
N SER A 26 -1.38 -10.46 -23.25
CA SER A 26 -2.32 -9.34 -23.03
C SER A 26 -2.73 -9.26 -21.56
N VAL A 27 -2.47 -8.11 -20.91
CA VAL A 27 -3.04 -7.82 -19.59
C VAL A 27 -4.29 -7.01 -19.86
N THR A 28 -5.43 -7.56 -19.48
CA THR A 28 -6.69 -6.83 -19.45
C THR A 28 -6.60 -5.79 -18.34
N ARG A 29 -6.58 -4.51 -18.71
CA ARG A 29 -6.66 -3.40 -17.75
C ARG A 29 -8.12 -3.06 -17.51
N ALA A 30 -8.52 -2.97 -16.25
CA ALA A 30 -9.77 -2.36 -15.84
C ALA A 30 -9.45 -1.04 -15.13
N PRO A 31 -10.32 -0.02 -15.23
CA PRO A 31 -10.17 1.19 -14.43
C PRO A 31 -10.31 0.85 -12.93
N GLY A 32 -9.55 1.56 -12.10
CA GLY A 32 -9.79 1.58 -10.65
C GLY A 32 -11.04 2.40 -10.31
N ALA A 33 -11.40 2.48 -9.04
CA ALA A 33 -12.54 3.28 -8.63
C ALA A 33 -12.30 4.79 -8.88
N ASP A 34 -13.28 5.48 -9.46
CA ASP A 34 -13.21 6.94 -9.70
C ASP A 34 -13.02 7.75 -8.40
N LYS A 35 -13.57 7.24 -7.30
CA LYS A 35 -13.45 7.82 -5.97
C LYS A 35 -13.39 6.73 -4.91
N VAL A 36 -12.31 6.75 -4.13
CA VAL A 36 -12.15 5.85 -2.98
C VAL A 36 -12.69 6.55 -1.72
N SER A 37 -13.78 6.01 -1.16
CA SER A 37 -14.37 6.50 0.08
C SER A 37 -14.03 5.55 1.23
N VAL A 38 -13.38 6.08 2.27
CA VAL A 38 -12.99 5.31 3.45
C VAL A 38 -14.07 5.41 4.52
N PRO A 39 -14.61 4.29 5.04
CA PRO A 39 -15.61 4.34 6.09
C PRO A 39 -15.05 4.93 7.40
N LYS A 40 -15.95 5.51 8.21
CA LYS A 40 -15.62 5.90 9.59
C LYS A 40 -15.33 4.64 10.41
N ALA A 41 -14.46 4.78 11.41
CA ALA A 41 -14.25 3.69 12.36
C ALA A 41 -15.57 3.37 13.08
N ASP A 42 -15.82 2.10 13.36
CA ASP A 42 -16.91 1.73 14.25
C ASP A 42 -16.57 2.17 15.69
N PRO A 43 -17.44 2.94 16.37
CA PRO A 43 -17.22 3.34 17.76
C PRO A 43 -17.16 2.17 18.73
N GLU A 44 -17.79 1.02 18.41
CA GLU A 44 -17.80 -0.18 19.27
C GLU A 44 -16.54 -1.04 19.12
N TRP A 45 -15.70 -0.75 18.13
CA TRP A 45 -14.42 -1.44 17.99
C TRP A 45 -13.53 -1.28 19.21
N HIS A 46 -12.73 -2.31 19.46
CA HIS A 46 -11.72 -2.27 20.50
C HIS A 46 -10.74 -1.11 20.24
N PRO A 47 -10.26 -0.38 21.28
CA PRO A 47 -9.41 0.80 21.10
C PRO A 47 -8.14 0.55 20.25
N ILE A 48 -7.57 -0.65 20.32
CA ILE A 48 -6.44 -1.06 19.47
C ILE A 48 -6.82 -1.10 17.98
N ALA A 49 -8.00 -1.61 17.64
CA ALA A 49 -8.47 -1.65 16.26
C ALA A 49 -8.76 -0.23 15.73
N GLN A 50 -9.40 0.62 16.54
CA GLN A 50 -9.60 2.03 16.20
C GLN A 50 -8.27 2.77 15.96
N ARG A 51 -7.28 2.53 16.82
CA ARG A 51 -5.92 3.08 16.66
C ARG A 51 -5.27 2.61 15.36
N LEU A 52 -5.37 1.31 15.07
CA LEU A 52 -4.80 0.73 13.86
C LEU A 52 -5.50 1.27 12.60
N TRP A 53 -6.83 1.34 12.59
CA TRP A 53 -7.61 1.94 11.50
C TRP A 53 -7.20 3.40 11.25
N GLY A 54 -7.04 4.18 12.32
CA GLY A 54 -6.58 5.57 12.24
C GLY A 54 -5.17 5.70 11.65
N ALA A 55 -4.26 4.78 12.00
CA ALA A 55 -2.90 4.74 11.47
C ALA A 55 -2.86 4.27 10.00
N LEU A 56 -3.68 3.28 9.65
CA LEU A 56 -3.77 2.72 8.30
C LEU A 56 -4.13 3.79 7.28
N LYS A 57 -5.12 4.63 7.59
CA LYS A 57 -5.55 5.79 6.77
C LYS A 57 -4.44 6.80 6.48
N LYS A 58 -3.44 6.89 7.36
CA LYS A 58 -2.32 7.84 7.24
C LYS A 58 -1.08 7.19 6.60
N SER A 59 -1.10 5.88 6.41
CA SER A 59 0.06 5.12 5.95
C SER A 59 0.23 5.27 4.43
N GLY A 60 1.49 5.34 3.97
CA GLY A 60 1.78 5.68 2.58
C GLY A 60 1.23 4.69 1.56
N GLN A 61 1.16 3.40 1.91
CA GLN A 61 0.60 2.36 1.03
C GLN A 61 -0.90 2.49 0.81
N ALA A 62 -1.63 3.11 1.75
CA ALA A 62 -3.08 3.27 1.64
C ALA A 62 -3.50 4.17 0.46
N ARG A 63 -2.55 4.91 -0.14
CA ARG A 63 -2.74 5.65 -1.40
C ARG A 63 -3.04 4.74 -2.59
N PHE A 64 -2.71 3.46 -2.50
CA PHE A 64 -2.94 2.46 -3.56
C PHE A 64 -4.16 1.57 -3.29
N TYR A 65 -4.88 1.78 -2.19
CA TYR A 65 -6.03 0.95 -1.83
C TYR A 65 -7.25 1.30 -2.65
N GLU A 66 -7.89 0.28 -3.16
CA GLU A 66 -9.21 0.31 -3.78
C GLU A 66 -10.31 0.13 -2.72
N PRO A 67 -11.60 0.38 -3.06
CA PRO A 67 -12.71 0.17 -2.13
C PRO A 67 -12.75 -1.23 -1.53
N SER A 68 -12.33 -2.26 -2.27
CA SER A 68 -12.21 -3.63 -1.77
C SER A 68 -11.18 -3.79 -0.67
N ASP A 69 -10.04 -3.10 -0.77
CA ASP A 69 -8.98 -3.14 0.25
C ASP A 69 -9.46 -2.48 1.54
N TRP A 70 -10.19 -1.37 1.41
CA TRP A 70 -10.82 -0.70 2.56
C TRP A 70 -11.88 -1.56 3.22
N ALA A 71 -12.70 -2.28 2.44
CA ALA A 71 -13.69 -3.20 2.96
C ALA A 71 -13.04 -4.38 3.70
N LEU A 72 -11.98 -4.96 3.13
CA LEU A 72 -11.20 -6.02 3.78
C LEU A 72 -10.56 -5.53 5.08
N ALA A 73 -9.92 -4.36 5.04
CA ALA A 73 -9.31 -3.75 6.21
C ALA A 73 -10.35 -3.49 7.31
N TYR A 74 -11.56 -3.03 6.94
CA TYR A 74 -12.66 -2.79 7.87
C TYR A 74 -13.11 -4.10 8.55
N SER A 75 -13.29 -5.17 7.77
CA SER A 75 -13.60 -6.51 8.29
C SER A 75 -12.52 -6.98 9.28
N LEU A 76 -11.24 -6.78 8.95
CA LEU A 76 -10.14 -7.18 9.83
C LEU A 76 -10.11 -6.38 11.15
N MET A 77 -10.62 -5.13 11.18
CA MET A 77 -10.73 -4.37 12.42
C MET A 77 -11.83 -4.93 13.33
N GLU A 78 -12.93 -5.42 12.77
CA GLU A 78 -13.98 -6.13 13.50
C GLU A 78 -13.44 -7.44 14.09
N ASP A 79 -12.75 -8.25 13.28
CA ASP A 79 -12.13 -9.50 13.72
C ASP A 79 -11.08 -9.26 14.81
N LEU A 80 -10.24 -8.23 14.64
CA LEU A 80 -9.25 -7.81 15.63
C LEU A 80 -9.93 -7.35 16.93
N SER A 81 -11.05 -6.63 16.83
CA SER A 81 -11.82 -6.18 18.00
C SER A 81 -12.35 -7.37 18.79
N ARG A 82 -13.00 -8.32 18.12
CA ARG A 82 -13.49 -9.56 18.75
C ARG A 82 -12.36 -10.36 19.38
N TYR A 83 -11.24 -10.51 18.67
CA TYR A 83 -10.06 -11.21 19.17
C TYR A 83 -9.46 -10.55 20.42
N LYS A 84 -9.41 -9.21 20.47
CA LYS A 84 -8.85 -8.48 21.62
C LYS A 84 -9.79 -8.49 22.81
N SER A 85 -11.10 -8.39 22.60
CA SER A 85 -12.12 -8.42 23.66
C SER A 85 -12.38 -9.82 24.22
N GLY A 86 -12.04 -10.89 23.49
CA GLY A 86 -12.24 -12.26 23.93
C GLY A 86 -11.34 -12.69 25.12
N ALA A 87 -11.93 -13.36 26.10
CA ALA A 87 -11.21 -13.93 27.26
C ALA A 87 -10.24 -15.07 26.86
N LYS A 88 -10.59 -15.84 25.82
CA LYS A 88 -9.73 -16.86 25.22
C LYS A 88 -9.35 -16.43 23.81
N ARG A 89 -8.05 -16.52 23.50
CA ARG A 89 -7.49 -16.04 22.24
C ARG A 89 -6.94 -17.21 21.44
N SER A 90 -7.52 -17.45 20.27
CA SER A 90 -7.09 -18.51 19.35
C SER A 90 -5.86 -18.06 18.55
N GLY A 91 -4.77 -18.84 18.64
CA GLY A 91 -3.57 -18.59 17.83
C GLY A 91 -3.84 -18.66 16.33
N GLN A 92 -4.75 -19.53 15.88
CA GLN A 92 -5.15 -19.64 14.48
C GLN A 92 -5.90 -18.39 14.00
N MET A 93 -6.79 -17.84 14.83
CA MET A 93 -7.48 -16.58 14.50
C MET A 93 -6.50 -15.42 14.43
N LEU A 94 -5.54 -15.34 15.36
CA LEU A 94 -4.49 -14.32 15.29
C LEU A 94 -3.67 -14.45 14.00
N ALA A 95 -3.27 -15.67 13.63
CA ALA A 95 -2.51 -15.92 12.42
C ALA A 95 -3.28 -15.45 11.16
N ALA A 96 -4.59 -15.73 11.10
CA ALA A 96 -5.45 -15.29 10.01
C ALA A 96 -5.54 -13.75 9.93
N ILE A 97 -5.76 -13.07 11.06
CA ILE A 97 -5.78 -11.60 11.13
C ILE A 97 -4.44 -11.02 10.66
N MET A 98 -3.33 -11.56 11.16
CA MET A 98 -1.98 -11.09 10.79
C MET A 98 -1.69 -11.32 9.31
N SER A 99 -2.16 -12.43 8.74
CA SER A 99 -2.05 -12.69 7.30
C SER A 99 -2.80 -11.64 6.48
N GLY A 100 -4.07 -11.36 6.83
CA GLY A 100 -4.85 -10.34 6.12
C GLY A 100 -4.25 -8.93 6.23
N LEU A 101 -3.67 -8.58 7.38
CA LEU A 101 -2.96 -7.31 7.55
C LEU A 101 -1.65 -7.27 6.73
N SER A 102 -0.96 -8.41 6.59
CA SER A 102 0.23 -8.53 5.74
C SER A 102 -0.12 -8.37 4.26
N ASP A 103 -1.25 -8.93 3.80
CA ASP A 103 -1.72 -8.80 2.42
C ASP A 103 -2.03 -7.34 2.06
N LEU A 104 -2.46 -6.55 3.05
CA LEU A 104 -2.66 -5.11 2.95
C LEU A 104 -1.36 -4.30 3.12
N LEU A 105 -0.20 -4.94 3.30
CA LEU A 105 1.10 -4.27 3.44
C LEU A 105 1.17 -3.30 4.64
N VAL A 106 0.53 -3.66 5.75
CA VAL A 106 0.41 -2.80 6.94
C VAL A 106 1.77 -2.53 7.58
N THR A 107 2.66 -3.52 7.66
CA THR A 107 4.00 -3.34 8.24
C THR A 107 5.02 -2.92 7.19
N GLU A 108 6.11 -2.30 7.65
CA GLU A 108 7.23 -1.96 6.77
C GLU A 108 7.89 -3.21 6.18
N GLY A 109 8.01 -4.29 6.96
CA GLY A 109 8.54 -5.55 6.45
C GLY A 109 7.73 -6.10 5.28
N ASP A 110 6.39 -6.00 5.35
CA ASP A 110 5.51 -6.45 4.26
C ASP A 110 5.70 -5.59 3.00
N ARG A 111 5.83 -4.27 3.17
CA ARG A 111 6.13 -3.34 2.07
C ARG A 111 7.49 -3.62 1.43
N ARG A 112 8.54 -3.78 2.24
CA ARG A 112 9.90 -4.04 1.73
C ARG A 112 10.00 -5.37 1.00
N ARG A 113 9.24 -6.39 1.41
CA ARG A 113 9.15 -7.68 0.69
C ARG A 113 8.62 -7.54 -0.74
N VAL A 114 7.81 -6.52 -1.00
CA VAL A 114 7.31 -6.20 -2.35
C VAL A 114 8.02 -4.99 -2.98
N GLY A 115 9.15 -4.57 -2.42
CA GLY A 115 9.97 -3.48 -2.96
C GLY A 115 9.41 -2.08 -2.74
N ILE A 116 8.49 -1.91 -1.79
CA ILE A 116 7.93 -0.59 -1.42
C ILE A 116 8.68 -0.05 -0.21
N GLU A 117 9.24 1.15 -0.34
CA GLU A 117 9.86 1.92 0.74
C GLU A 117 9.19 3.28 0.88
N LEU A 118 8.96 3.73 2.12
CA LEU A 118 8.32 5.01 2.39
C LEU A 118 9.40 6.07 2.62
N SER A 119 9.46 7.07 1.75
CA SER A 119 10.23 8.29 2.01
C SER A 119 9.51 9.16 3.04
N ARG A 120 10.29 9.83 3.89
CA ARG A 120 9.79 10.87 4.78
C ARG A 120 10.23 12.22 4.21
N PRO A 121 9.38 13.27 4.26
CA PRO A 121 9.86 14.60 3.94
C PRO A 121 10.99 14.96 4.91
N GLU A 122 12.15 15.34 4.38
CA GLU A 122 13.25 15.81 5.21
C GLU A 122 12.83 17.13 5.87
N THR A 123 12.85 17.17 7.21
CA THR A 123 12.69 18.41 7.96
C THR A 123 14.00 19.19 7.90
N GLY A 124 14.27 19.81 6.75
CA GLY A 124 15.48 20.61 6.54
C GLY A 124 15.78 20.80 5.06
N GLU A 125 15.61 22.04 4.59
CA GLU A 125 15.83 22.56 3.24
C GLU A 125 15.13 21.84 2.07
N PRO A 126 14.51 22.59 1.13
CA PRO A 126 13.99 21.98 -0.08
C PRO A 126 15.17 21.46 -0.90
N SER A 127 15.41 20.15 -0.84
CA SER A 127 16.13 19.47 -1.91
C SER A 127 15.45 19.86 -3.22
N GLU A 128 16.18 20.57 -4.10
CA GLU A 128 15.65 20.93 -5.42
C GLU A 128 15.22 19.62 -6.10
N SER A 129 13.91 19.45 -6.26
CA SER A 129 13.40 18.27 -6.94
C SER A 129 13.99 18.23 -8.36
N ALA A 130 14.19 17.04 -8.92
CA ALA A 130 14.79 16.89 -10.25
C ALA A 130 14.09 17.75 -11.32
N GLY A 131 12.76 17.92 -11.20
CA GLY A 131 12.00 18.82 -12.07
C GLY A 131 12.30 20.31 -11.88
N VAL A 132 12.64 20.75 -10.66
CA VAL A 132 13.07 22.14 -10.40
C VAL A 132 14.48 22.38 -10.94
N VAL A 133 15.38 21.40 -10.83
CA VAL A 133 16.73 21.46 -11.41
C VAL A 133 16.64 21.57 -12.94
N GLU A 134 15.86 20.69 -13.59
CA GLU A 134 15.64 20.75 -15.05
C GLU A 134 15.00 22.08 -15.49
N MET A 135 14.04 22.60 -14.73
CA MET A 135 13.39 23.89 -15.01
C MET A 135 14.37 25.07 -14.90
N ASN A 136 15.29 25.03 -13.93
CA ASN A 136 16.30 26.06 -13.70
C ASN A 136 17.39 26.03 -14.79
N GLU A 137 17.80 24.84 -15.23
CA GLU A 137 18.71 24.68 -16.38
C GLU A 137 18.08 25.20 -17.68
N TRP A 138 16.80 24.91 -17.92
CA TRP A 138 16.08 25.42 -19.07
C TRP A 138 15.99 26.96 -19.06
N ARG A 139 15.68 27.56 -17.91
CA ARG A 139 15.67 29.03 -17.75
C ARG A 139 17.03 29.65 -18.03
N ARG A 140 18.11 29.03 -17.56
CA ARG A 140 19.48 29.51 -17.77
C ARG A 140 19.88 29.49 -19.25
N ARG A 141 19.43 28.49 -20.00
CA ARG A 141 19.65 28.41 -21.46
C ARG A 141 18.91 29.50 -22.23
N LEU A 142 17.70 29.88 -21.81
CA LEU A 142 16.93 30.94 -22.46
C LEU A 142 17.49 32.35 -22.23
N GLN A 143 18.24 32.59 -21.16
CA GLN A 143 18.86 33.89 -20.88
C GLN A 143 20.22 34.07 -21.53
N ALA A 144 20.81 32.98 -22.05
CA ALA A 144 22.15 32.97 -22.65
C ALA A 144 22.14 33.00 -24.19
N GLY A 145 20.95 33.10 -24.81
CA GLY A 145 20.75 33.30 -26.26
C GLY A 145 20.00 34.60 -26.52
#